data_AF-A0A7G2N5F7-F1
#
_entry.id   AF-A0A7G2N5F7-F1
#
_cell.length_a   1.000
_cell.length_b   1.000
_cell.length_c   1.000
_cell.angle_alpha   90.00
_cell.angle_beta   90.00
_cell.angle_gamma   90.00
#
_symmetry.space_group_name_H-M   'P 1'
#
loop_
_entity.id
_entity.type
_entity.pdbx_description
1 polymer ?
#
loop_
_entity_poly.entity_id
_entity_poly.type
_entity_poly.pdbx_seq_one_letter_code
_entity_poly.pdbx_strand_id
1 'polypeptide(L)' 'MYNLGDFVEMKKPHACLVKATGKKANHWEILRLGADIKIRCTNCDHLVMMPRNEFNKKLKKVLN' A
#
# COMPACT_ATOMS: atom_id res chain seq x y z
N MET A 1 4.67 -0.38 -13.84
CA MET A 1 3.36 -1.06 -13.93
C MET A 1 3.18 -1.89 -12.66
N TYR A 2 1.96 -2.12 -12.18
CA TYR A 2 1.69 -2.96 -11.00
C TYR A 2 0.50 -3.88 -11.30
N ASN A 3 0.50 -5.05 -10.69
CA ASN A 3 -0.47 -6.13 -10.87
C ASN A 3 -1.20 -6.47 -9.57
N LEU A 4 -2.20 -7.34 -9.69
CA LEU A 4 -2.88 -7.91 -8.53
C LEU A 4 -1.89 -8.80 -7.77
N GLY A 5 -1.81 -8.64 -6.45
CA GLY A 5 -0.85 -9.36 -5.60
C GLY A 5 0.52 -8.69 -5.50
N ASP A 6 0.80 -7.63 -6.27
CA ASP A 6 2.08 -6.92 -6.15
C ASP A 6 2.18 -6.19 -4.81
N PHE A 7 3.42 -6.12 -4.33
CA PHE A 7 3.80 -5.34 -3.18
C PHE A 7 4.29 -3.95 -3.60
N VAL A 8 3.86 -2.92 -2.88
CA VAL A 8 4.15 -1.52 -3.20
C VAL A 8 4.55 -0.74 -1.97
N GLU A 9 5.40 0.27 -2.20
CA GLU A 9 5.74 1.28 -1.20
C GLU A 9 4.94 2.56 -1.47
N MET A 10 4.26 3.07 -0.45
CA MET A 10 3.53 4.34 -0.51
C MET A 10 4.43 5.51 -0.07
N LYS A 11 4.27 6.69 -0.68
CA LYS A 11 5.03 7.91 -0.34
C LYS A 11 4.78 8.36 1.10
N LYS A 12 3.52 8.32 1.54
CA LYS A 12 3.14 8.60 2.93
C LYS A 12 3.05 7.28 3.70
N PRO A 13 3.68 7.19 4.89
CA PRO A 13 3.57 5.99 5.70
C PRO A 13 2.17 5.86 6.31
N HIS A 14 1.78 4.63 6.57
CA HIS A 14 0.62 4.29 7.37
C HIS A 14 0.80 4.75 8.82
N ALA A 15 -0.30 4.96 9.54
CA ALA A 15 -0.26 5.35 10.94
C ALA A 15 0.25 4.23 11.87
N CYS A 16 0.20 2.96 11.44
CA CYS A 16 0.65 1.85 12.26
C CYS A 16 2.17 1.83 12.47
N LEU A 17 2.58 1.34 13.65
CA LEU A 17 3.98 1.12 14.02
C LEU A 17 4.36 -0.33 13.78
N VAL A 18 5.53 -0.55 13.17
CA VAL A 18 6.15 -1.87 13.01
C VAL A 18 6.80 -2.25 14.33
N LYS A 19 6.32 -3.31 14.99
CA LYS A 19 6.77 -3.70 16.35
C LYS A 19 8.27 -3.94 16.44
N ALA A 20 8.88 -4.51 15.39
CA ALA A 20 10.30 -4.85 15.38
C ALA A 20 11.24 -3.63 15.23
N THR A 21 10.79 -2.54 14.60
CA THR A 21 11.67 -1.39 14.27
C THR A 21 11.21 -0.07 14.89
N GLY A 22 10.01 -0.01 15.45
CA GLY A 22 9.39 1.22 15.96
C GLY A 22 9.05 2.25 14.89
N LYS A 23 9.28 1.95 13.60
CA LYS A 23 9.01 2.87 12.48
C LYS A 23 7.59 2.67 11.94
N LYS A 24 7.07 3.69 11.26
CA LYS A 24 5.78 3.58 10.56
C LYS A 24 5.89 2.66 9.35
N ALA A 25 4.88 1.82 9.13
CA ALA A 25 4.85 0.95 7.96
C ALA A 25 4.47 1.75 6.71
N ASN A 26 5.09 1.46 5.57
CA ASN A 26 4.72 2.03 4.27
C ASN A 26 4.62 0.96 3.17
N HIS A 27 4.60 -0.30 3.58
CA HIS A 27 4.52 -1.46 2.73
C HIS A 27 3.08 -1.97 2.62
N TRP A 28 2.64 -2.18 1.39
CA TRP A 28 1.26 -2.52 1.08
C TRP A 28 1.20 -3.58 -0.01
N GLU A 29 0.17 -4.40 0.02
CA GLU A 29 -0.15 -5.40 -1.00
C GLU A 29 -1.40 -4.98 -1.77
N ILE A 30 -1.41 -5.15 -3.09
CA ILE A 30 -2.57 -4.86 -3.93
C ILE A 30 -3.54 -6.04 -3.93
N LEU A 31 -4.72 -5.85 -3.34
CA LEU A 31 -5.78 -6.85 -3.28
C LEU A 31 -6.85 -6.69 -4.35
N ARG A 32 -6.95 -5.52 -4.99
CA ARG A 32 -7.91 -5.27 -6.08
C ARG A 32 -7.36 -4.27 -7.07
N LEU A 33 -7.57 -4.56 -8.36
CA LEU A 33 -7.37 -3.64 -9.46
C LEU A 33 -8.71 -3.28 -10.11
N GLY A 34 -8.86 -2.02 -10.52
CA GLY A 34 -10.07 -1.50 -11.15
C GLY A 34 -10.05 0.03 -11.24
N ALA A 35 -11.24 0.63 -11.22
CA ALA A 35 -11.40 2.08 -11.05
C ALA A 35 -10.87 2.52 -9.67
N ASP A 36 -11.15 1.73 -8.65
CA ASP A 36 -10.58 1.85 -7.31
C ASP A 36 -9.59 0.72 -7.05
N ILE A 37 -8.50 1.07 -6.37
CA ILE A 37 -7.46 0.15 -5.93
C ILE A 37 -7.71 -0.15 -4.45
N LYS A 38 -7.75 -1.45 -4.09
CA LYS A 38 -7.77 -1.88 -2.69
C LYS A 38 -6.38 -2.38 -2.31
N ILE A 39 -5.84 -1.84 -1.23
CA ILE A 39 -4.54 -2.23 -0.68
C ILE A 39 -4.65 -2.68 0.78
N ARG A 40 -3.77 -3.61 1.16
CA ARG A 40 -3.64 -4.12 2.53
C ARG A 40 -2.28 -3.76 3.10
N CYS A 41 -2.24 -3.20 4.31
CA CYS A 41 -0.99 -2.97 5.01
C CYS A 41 -0.41 -4.31 5.46
N THR A 42 0.83 -4.62 5.09
CA THR A 42 1.47 -5.91 5.41
C THR A 42 1.89 -6.04 6.89
N ASN A 43 1.75 -4.97 7.68
CA ASN A 43 2.11 -4.96 9.10
C ASN A 43 0.91 -5.10 10.05
N CYS A 44 -0.27 -4.61 9.66
CA CYS A 44 -1.44 -4.58 10.55
C CYS A 44 -2.75 -4.96 9.85
N ASP A 45 -2.67 -5.50 8.63
CA ASP A 45 -3.80 -5.97 7.81
C ASP A 45 -4.90 -4.92 7.51
N HIS A 46 -4.63 -3.65 7.80
CA HIS A 46 -5.59 -2.58 7.55
C HIS A 46 -5.83 -2.43 6.04
N LEU A 47 -7.11 -2.34 5.68
CA LEU A 47 -7.55 -2.24 4.30
C LEU A 47 -7.88 -0.80 3.94
N VAL A 48 -7.36 -0.33 2.81
CA VAL A 48 -7.69 0.99 2.26
C VAL A 48 -8.14 0.82 0.82
N MET A 49 -9.23 1.49 0.45
CA MET A 49 -9.69 1.58 -0.93
C MET A 49 -9.60 3.04 -1.37
N MET A 50 -9.08 3.29 -2.55
CA MET A 50 -9.01 4.64 -3.10
C MET A 50 -9.05 4.66 -4.64
N PRO A 51 -9.44 5.78 -5.26
CA PRO A 51 -9.42 5.92 -6.70
C PRO A 51 -8.03 5.69 -7.27
N ARG A 52 -7.96 5.03 -8.43
CA ARG A 52 -6.68 4.70 -9.09
C ARG A 52 -5.79 5.91 -9.32
N ASN A 53 -6.37 7.06 -9.64
CA ASN A 53 -5.63 8.31 -9.84
C ASN A 53 -4.93 8.78 -8.56
N GLU A 54 -5.59 8.65 -7.41
CA GLU A 54 -5.02 8.99 -6.12
C GLU A 54 -3.91 7.99 -5.72
N PHE A 55 -4.17 6.71 -5.93
CA PHE A 55 -3.18 5.65 -5.71
C PHE A 55 -1.89 5.91 -6.50
N ASN A 56 -2.00 6.18 -7.81
CA ASN A 56 -0.86 6.48 -8.67
C ASN A 56 -0.04 7.68 -8.18
N LYS A 57 -0.68 8.73 -7.66
CA LYS A 57 0.02 9.91 -7.10
C LYS A 57 0.78 9.57 -5.82
N LYS A 58 0.19 8.70 -4.98
CA LYS A 58 0.73 8.28 -3.68
C LYS A 58 1.72 7.11 -3.77
N LEU A 59 1.72 6.35 -4.87
CA LEU A 59 2.67 5.28 -5.13
C LEU A 59 4.09 5.85 -5.23
N LYS A 60 5.03 5.23 -4.50
CA LYS A 60 6.45 5.59 -4.58
C LYS A 60 7.20 4.66 -5.51
N LYS A 61 7.08 3.35 -5.28
CA LYS A 61 7.65 2.30 -6.12
C LYS A 61 6.90 0.99 -5.93
N VAL A 62 7.01 0.11 -6.92
CA VAL A 62 6.61 -1.30 -6.84
C VAL A 62 7.81 -2.09 -6.33
N LEU A 63 7.61 -3.01 -5.40
CA LEU A 63 8.66 -3.70 -4.65
C LEU A 63 8.97 -5.12 -5.13
N ASN A 64 8.06 -5.74 -5.90
CA ASN A 64 8.10 -7.12 -6.44
C ASN A 64 9.05 -8.09 -5.73
#